data_AF-A0A5B0NQB2-F1
#
_entry.id   AF-A0A5B0NQB2-F1
#
_cell.length_a   1.000
_cell.length_b   1.000
_cell.length_c   1.000
_cell.angle_alpha   90.00
_cell.angle_beta   90.00
_cell.angle_gamma   90.00
#
_symmetry.space_group_name_H-M   'P 1'
#
loop_
_entity.id
_entity.type
_entity.pdbx_description
1 polymer ?
#
loop_
_entity_poly.entity_id
_entity_poly.type
_entity_poly.pdbx_seq_one_letter_code
_entity_poly.pdbx_strand_id
1 'polypeptide(L)'
;MVNHLDLLPNPKATLTTQTNCVCADLQKKLALDPDHLKITLLTSKCPPEERHANVVFANAAFHQLDAEKHNSPVVHAYDDALKDFVRMKAWMFLLIPSLEAYSNNPHKDRTLSKSLYYLTLDALDKKSDDWKEDHLPPAVIQGDSAALEVHQTFIGTLLKYQRSHLRELASLQNCHIGST
;
A
#
# COMPACT_ATOMS: atom_id res chain seq x y z
N MET A 1 -59.82 36.49 12.80
CA MET A 1 -58.45 36.72 13.33
C MET A 1 -57.76 35.37 13.34
N VAL A 2 -56.86 35.12 12.40
CA VAL A 2 -56.10 33.87 12.31
C VAL A 2 -54.78 34.09 13.05
N ASN A 3 -54.50 33.28 14.06
CA ASN A 3 -53.30 33.39 14.88
C ASN A 3 -52.06 33.10 14.01
N HIS A 4 -51.18 34.09 13.91
CA HIS A 4 -50.02 34.09 13.02
C HIS A 4 -48.77 33.47 13.68
N LEU A 5 -48.93 32.41 14.47
CA LEU A 5 -47.83 31.85 15.29
C LEU A 5 -47.43 30.39 14.99
N ASP A 6 -47.85 29.80 13.88
CA ASP A 6 -47.56 28.39 13.54
C ASP A 6 -46.56 28.20 12.37
N LEU A 7 -45.55 29.06 12.22
CA LEU A 7 -44.57 28.94 11.12
C LEU A 7 -43.11 29.18 11.52
N LEU A 8 -42.73 28.90 12.77
CA LEU A 8 -41.31 28.80 13.11
C LEU A 8 -40.79 27.39 12.77
N PRO A 9 -39.87 27.24 11.80
CA PRO A 9 -39.33 25.93 11.44
C PRO A 9 -38.62 25.32 12.65
N ASN A 10 -38.94 24.07 12.97
CA ASN A 10 -38.32 23.33 14.06
C ASN A 10 -36.79 23.33 13.87
N PRO A 11 -36.00 23.91 14.79
CA PRO A 11 -34.56 24.06 14.63
C PRO A 11 -33.83 22.72 14.45
N LYS A 12 -34.41 21.61 14.95
CA LYS A 12 -33.89 20.24 14.75
C LYS A 12 -34.08 19.75 13.31
N ALA A 13 -35.16 20.13 12.65
CA ALA A 13 -35.44 19.80 11.25
C ALA A 13 -34.56 20.63 10.28
N THR A 14 -34.27 21.88 10.64
CA THR A 14 -33.41 22.76 9.83
C THR A 14 -31.95 22.31 9.86
N LEU A 15 -31.43 21.91 11.03
CA LEU A 15 -30.05 21.43 11.20
C LEU A 15 -29.79 20.12 10.44
N THR A 16 -30.74 19.18 10.49
CA THR A 16 -30.66 17.91 9.76
C THR A 16 -30.67 18.12 8.25
N THR A 17 -31.45 19.08 7.77
CA THR A 17 -31.51 19.45 6.34
C THR A 17 -30.19 20.06 5.85
N GLN A 18 -29.59 20.98 6.62
CA GLN A 18 -28.30 21.58 6.29
C GLN A 18 -27.15 20.56 6.31
N THR A 19 -27.17 19.64 7.28
CA THR A 19 -26.16 18.58 7.38
C THR A 19 -26.23 17.64 6.17
N ASN A 20 -27.44 17.31 5.70
CA ASN A 20 -27.63 16.49 4.50
C ASN A 20 -27.09 17.17 3.23
N CYS A 21 -27.28 18.49 3.08
CA CYS A 21 -26.71 19.25 1.96
C CYS A 21 -25.18 19.20 1.95
N VAL A 22 -24.55 19.40 3.11
CA VAL A 22 -23.08 19.32 3.26
C VAL A 22 -22.58 17.90 2.95
N CYS A 23 -23.27 16.86 3.43
CA CYS A 23 -22.92 15.48 3.11
C CYS A 23 -22.98 15.22 1.60
N ALA A 24 -24.05 15.64 0.92
CA ALA A 24 -24.19 15.46 -0.53
C ALA A 24 -23.08 16.16 -1.33
N ASP A 25 -22.73 17.39 -0.95
CA ASP A 25 -21.64 18.14 -1.57
C ASP A 25 -20.27 17.46 -1.36
N LEU A 26 -20.00 16.99 -0.14
CA LEU A 26 -18.75 16.29 0.17
C LEU A 26 -18.66 14.95 -0.55
N GLN A 27 -19.76 14.20 -0.63
CA GLN A 27 -19.82 12.95 -1.38
C GLN A 27 -19.46 13.16 -2.86
N LYS A 28 -20.04 14.19 -3.48
CA LYS A 28 -19.74 14.53 -4.88
C LYS A 28 -18.28 14.96 -5.10
N LYS A 29 -17.66 15.63 -4.12
CA LYS A 29 -16.28 16.14 -4.23
C LYS A 29 -15.21 15.11 -3.92
N LEU A 30 -15.45 14.25 -2.93
CA LEU A 30 -14.45 13.33 -2.40
C LEU A 30 -14.46 11.97 -3.09
N ALA A 31 -15.51 11.66 -3.86
CA ALA A 31 -15.63 10.42 -4.63
C ALA A 31 -15.28 9.16 -3.81
N LEU A 32 -15.78 9.10 -2.57
CA LEU A 32 -15.54 7.97 -1.67
C LEU A 32 -16.13 6.70 -2.27
N ASP A 33 -15.40 5.59 -2.16
CA ASP A 33 -15.95 4.29 -2.52
C ASP A 33 -17.11 3.89 -1.58
N PRO A 34 -17.94 2.89 -1.97
CA PRO A 34 -19.15 2.55 -1.23
C PRO A 34 -18.94 2.22 0.25
N ASP A 35 -17.80 1.62 0.61
CA ASP A 35 -17.52 1.19 1.98
C ASP A 35 -17.10 2.39 2.85
N HIS A 36 -16.26 3.27 2.31
CA HIS A 36 -15.89 4.52 2.99
C HIS A 36 -17.10 5.45 3.14
N LEU A 37 -17.93 5.53 2.10
CA LEU A 37 -19.17 6.29 2.12
C LEU A 37 -20.13 5.81 3.22
N LYS A 38 -20.23 4.49 3.41
CA LYS A 38 -21.07 3.88 4.45
C LYS A 38 -20.60 4.29 5.85
N ILE A 39 -19.29 4.25 6.13
CA ILE A 39 -18.72 4.67 7.42
C ILE A 39 -18.92 6.18 7.65
N THR A 40 -18.67 7.02 6.63
CA THR A 40 -18.88 8.47 6.72
C THR A 40 -20.34 8.84 6.99
N LEU A 41 -21.30 8.12 6.39
CA LEU A 41 -22.72 8.36 6.60
C LEU A 41 -23.21 7.91 7.99
N LEU A 42 -22.63 6.85 8.54
CA LEU A 42 -22.91 6.39 9.90
C LEU A 42 -22.40 7.39 10.94
N THR A 43 -21.19 7.92 10.72
CA THR A 43 -20.57 8.88 11.63
C THR A 43 -21.19 10.27 11.59
N SER A 44 -21.65 10.74 10.42
CA SER A 44 -22.23 12.08 10.29
C SER A 44 -23.53 12.29 11.07
N LYS A 45 -24.19 11.21 11.48
CA LYS A 45 -25.46 11.23 12.23
C LYS A 45 -25.26 11.14 13.75
N CYS A 46 -24.01 11.14 14.24
CA CYS A 46 -23.70 10.95 15.64
C CYS A 46 -24.11 12.15 16.53
N PRO A 47 -24.86 11.94 17.63
CA PRO A 47 -25.15 12.97 18.62
C PRO A 47 -23.88 13.53 19.26
N PRO A 48 -23.87 14.80 19.75
CA PRO A 48 -22.68 15.43 20.32
C PRO A 48 -22.01 14.65 21.45
N GLU A 49 -22.80 13.97 22.29
CA GLU A 49 -22.34 13.21 23.47
C GLU A 49 -21.52 11.96 23.11
N GLU A 50 -21.75 11.39 21.91
CA GLU A 50 -21.11 10.15 21.45
C GLU A 50 -19.98 10.40 20.44
N ARG A 51 -19.78 11.66 20.01
CA ARG A 51 -18.85 12.02 18.92
C ARG A 51 -17.44 11.49 19.12
N HIS A 52 -16.94 11.53 20.36
CA HIS A 52 -15.57 11.10 20.63
C HIS A 52 -15.40 9.60 20.34
N ALA A 53 -16.27 8.75 20.89
CA ALA A 53 -16.26 7.32 20.62
C ALA A 53 -16.50 7.06 19.13
N ASN A 54 -17.48 7.72 18.52
CA ASN A 54 -17.81 7.55 17.12
C ASN A 54 -16.63 7.85 16.19
N VAL A 55 -15.87 8.92 16.43
CA VAL A 55 -14.65 9.25 15.67
C VAL A 55 -13.56 8.20 15.87
N VAL A 56 -13.34 7.73 17.10
CA VAL A 56 -12.34 6.69 17.40
C VAL A 56 -12.65 5.41 16.63
N PHE A 57 -13.88 4.93 16.69
CA PHE A 57 -14.30 3.70 16.00
C PHE A 57 -14.33 3.86 14.48
N ALA A 58 -14.70 5.03 13.97
CA ALA A 58 -14.70 5.28 12.54
C ALA A 58 -13.30 5.35 11.96
N ASN A 59 -12.36 5.98 12.66
CA ASN A 59 -10.96 5.99 12.27
C ASN A 59 -10.39 4.55 12.29
N ALA A 60 -10.72 3.76 13.31
CA ALA A 60 -10.35 2.35 13.35
C ALA A 60 -10.94 1.58 12.16
N ALA A 61 -12.20 1.80 11.81
CA ALA A 61 -12.85 1.15 10.68
C ALA A 61 -12.27 1.58 9.32
N PHE A 62 -11.92 2.87 9.14
CA PHE A 62 -11.21 3.33 7.95
C PHE A 62 -9.85 2.67 7.82
N HIS A 63 -9.06 2.64 8.91
CA HIS A 63 -7.78 1.95 8.91
C HIS A 63 -7.91 0.44 8.69
N GLN A 64 -8.98 -0.19 9.18
CA GLN A 64 -9.25 -1.60 8.92
C GLN A 64 -9.63 -1.83 7.46
N LEU A 65 -10.47 -1.01 6.84
CA LEU A 65 -10.81 -1.13 5.42
C LEU A 65 -9.60 -0.89 4.52
N ASP A 66 -8.77 0.10 4.85
CA ASP A 66 -7.54 0.38 4.13
C ASP A 66 -6.55 -0.78 4.30
N ALA A 67 -6.42 -1.30 5.53
CA ALA A 67 -5.68 -2.53 5.79
C ALA A 67 -6.28 -3.72 5.04
N GLU A 68 -7.59 -3.89 4.90
CA GLU A 68 -8.21 -4.99 4.13
C GLU A 68 -7.95 -4.86 2.63
N LYS A 69 -7.96 -3.64 2.06
CA LYS A 69 -7.52 -3.38 0.68
C LYS A 69 -6.04 -3.71 0.48
N HIS A 70 -5.21 -3.45 1.49
CA HIS A 70 -3.77 -3.75 1.48
C HIS A 70 -3.43 -5.17 1.93
N ASN A 71 -4.35 -5.84 2.63
CA ASN A 71 -4.39 -7.27 2.91
C ASN A 71 -5.05 -7.97 1.72
N SER A 72 -4.63 -7.58 0.52
CA SER A 72 -4.72 -8.48 -0.61
C SER A 72 -4.05 -9.81 -0.19
N PRO A 73 -4.49 -10.98 -0.68
CA PRO A 73 -3.87 -12.28 -0.41
C PRO A 73 -2.39 -12.37 -0.80
N VAL A 74 -1.75 -11.27 -1.20
CA VAL A 74 -0.39 -11.12 -1.69
C VAL A 74 0.65 -11.66 -0.71
N VAL A 75 0.43 -11.57 0.60
CA VAL A 75 1.39 -12.15 1.58
C VAL A 75 1.33 -13.69 1.59
N HIS A 76 0.18 -14.29 1.22
CA HIS A 76 0.00 -15.73 1.08
C HIS A 76 0.19 -16.24 -0.36
N ALA A 77 0.08 -15.37 -1.37
CA ALA A 77 0.31 -15.70 -2.78
C ALA A 77 1.80 -15.84 -3.12
N TYR A 78 2.66 -15.22 -2.32
CA TYR A 78 4.12 -15.35 -2.44
C TYR A 78 4.67 -16.13 -1.26
N ASP A 79 5.06 -17.35 -1.54
CA ASP A 79 5.61 -18.26 -0.55
C ASP A 79 7.02 -17.87 -0.10
N ASP A 80 7.52 -18.60 0.90
CA ASP A 80 8.84 -18.33 1.45
C ASP A 80 9.97 -18.78 0.51
N ALA A 81 9.73 -19.76 -0.37
CA ALA A 81 10.71 -20.20 -1.35
C ALA A 81 11.02 -19.11 -2.37
N LEU A 82 10.01 -18.39 -2.87
CA LEU A 82 10.19 -17.22 -3.72
C LEU A 82 10.90 -16.10 -2.96
N LYS A 83 10.45 -15.77 -1.74
CA LYS A 83 11.07 -14.71 -0.92
C LYS A 83 12.56 -15.00 -0.70
N ASP A 84 12.89 -16.22 -0.31
CA ASP A 84 14.27 -16.62 -0.02
C ASP A 84 15.12 -16.67 -1.28
N PHE A 85 14.55 -17.10 -2.41
CA PHE A 85 15.23 -17.00 -3.70
C PHE A 85 15.57 -15.56 -4.06
N VAL A 86 14.59 -14.64 -3.97
CA VAL A 86 14.77 -13.22 -4.27
C VAL A 86 15.80 -12.59 -3.34
N ARG A 87 15.72 -12.87 -2.03
CA ARG A 87 16.70 -12.41 -1.04
C ARG A 87 18.09 -12.92 -1.41
N MET A 88 18.25 -14.22 -1.61
CA MET A 88 19.54 -14.84 -1.93
C MET A 88 20.16 -14.24 -3.19
N LYS A 89 19.38 -14.07 -4.26
CA LYS A 89 19.87 -13.43 -5.49
C LYS A 89 20.24 -11.98 -5.25
N ALA A 90 19.44 -11.24 -4.49
CA ALA A 90 19.75 -9.86 -4.14
C ALA A 90 21.09 -9.75 -3.42
N TRP A 91 21.34 -10.60 -2.43
CA TRP A 91 22.62 -10.69 -1.72
C TRP A 91 23.78 -10.98 -2.66
N MET A 92 23.66 -12.01 -3.50
CA MET A 92 24.70 -12.38 -4.47
C MET A 92 25.04 -11.20 -5.40
N PHE A 93 24.04 -10.50 -5.90
CA PHE A 93 24.24 -9.35 -6.78
C PHE A 93 24.83 -8.14 -6.04
N LEU A 94 24.40 -7.89 -4.80
CA LEU A 94 24.92 -6.80 -3.97
C LEU A 94 26.38 -7.01 -3.56
N LEU A 95 26.88 -8.25 -3.59
CA LEU A 95 28.30 -8.56 -3.40
C LEU A 95 29.16 -8.26 -4.64
N ILE A 96 28.57 -7.92 -5.78
CA ILE A 96 29.30 -7.54 -7.00
C ILE A 96 29.67 -6.05 -6.91
N PRO A 97 30.94 -5.67 -6.67
CA PRO A 97 31.30 -4.28 -6.39
C PRO A 97 31.11 -3.35 -7.60
N SER A 98 31.10 -3.92 -8.81
CA SER A 98 30.94 -3.22 -10.08
C SER A 98 29.48 -3.12 -10.54
N LEU A 99 28.53 -3.61 -9.74
CA LEU A 99 27.13 -3.45 -10.06
C LEU A 99 26.80 -1.96 -10.01
N GLU A 100 26.38 -1.38 -11.14
CA GLU A 100 25.88 0.01 -11.22
C GLU A 100 24.74 0.29 -10.22
N ALA A 101 24.22 -0.77 -9.59
CA ALA A 101 23.06 -0.90 -8.72
C ALA A 101 23.09 -0.24 -7.33
N TYR A 102 24.11 0.55 -6.97
CA TYR A 102 23.93 1.51 -5.87
C TYR A 102 23.26 2.81 -6.35
N SER A 103 23.28 3.08 -7.66
CA SER A 103 22.71 4.29 -8.29
C SER A 103 21.18 4.26 -8.36
N ASN A 104 20.52 5.16 -7.62
CA ASN A 104 19.09 5.46 -7.74
C ASN A 104 18.82 6.39 -8.93
N ASN A 105 18.97 5.94 -10.17
CA ASN A 105 18.51 6.77 -11.28
C ASN A 105 17.69 5.98 -12.31
N PRO A 106 16.35 5.97 -12.18
CA PRO A 106 15.46 5.32 -13.14
C PRO A 106 15.38 6.05 -14.51
N HIS A 107 16.10 7.17 -14.70
CA HIS A 107 15.98 8.02 -15.89
C HIS A 107 17.28 8.26 -16.67
N LYS A 108 18.41 7.67 -16.26
CA LYS A 108 19.66 7.78 -17.04
C LYS A 108 19.81 6.59 -17.96
N ASP A 109 19.43 6.83 -19.22
CA ASP A 109 19.60 5.98 -20.40
C ASP A 109 19.11 4.53 -20.26
N ARG A 110 18.36 4.06 -21.24
CA ARG A 110 17.72 2.73 -21.27
C ARG A 110 18.70 1.53 -21.30
N THR A 111 19.94 1.72 -20.84
CA THR A 111 21.04 0.76 -20.69
C THR A 111 21.09 0.12 -19.29
N LEU A 112 20.03 0.21 -18.48
CA LEU A 112 19.94 -0.36 -17.12
C LEU A 112 19.75 -1.89 -17.06
N SER A 113 20.30 -2.66 -18.00
CA SER A 113 20.23 -4.14 -17.97
C SER A 113 20.95 -4.78 -16.76
N LYS A 114 21.67 -3.98 -15.96
CA LYS A 114 22.48 -4.43 -14.81
C LYS A 114 21.98 -3.91 -13.45
N SER A 115 20.76 -3.35 -13.36
CA SER A 115 20.23 -2.96 -12.05
C SER A 115 19.92 -4.21 -11.21
N LEU A 116 20.03 -4.10 -9.88
CA LEU A 116 19.67 -5.18 -8.95
C LEU A 116 18.28 -5.75 -9.26
N TYR A 117 17.34 -4.86 -9.61
CA TYR A 117 15.98 -5.21 -9.95
C TYR A 117 15.92 -6.09 -11.21
N TYR A 118 16.50 -5.64 -12.32
CA TYR A 118 16.46 -6.40 -13.58
C TYR A 118 17.27 -7.70 -13.51
N LEU A 119 18.38 -7.72 -12.79
CA LEU A 119 19.15 -8.95 -12.56
C LEU A 119 18.37 -9.98 -11.73
N THR A 120 17.58 -9.52 -10.76
CA THR A 120 16.71 -10.39 -9.97
C THR A 120 15.58 -10.96 -10.82
N LEU A 121 14.95 -10.13 -11.66
CA LEU A 121 13.92 -10.59 -12.60
C LEU A 121 14.47 -11.56 -13.65
N ASP A 122 15.64 -11.29 -14.23
CA ASP A 122 16.33 -12.20 -15.17
C ASP A 122 16.67 -13.54 -14.50
N ALA A 123 17.13 -13.52 -13.25
CA ALA A 123 17.39 -14.74 -12.49
C ALA A 123 16.10 -15.53 -12.19
N LEU A 124 14.98 -14.84 -11.97
CA LEU A 124 13.67 -15.45 -11.76
C LEU A 124 13.14 -16.06 -13.06
N ASP A 125 13.32 -15.38 -14.19
CA ASP A 125 12.90 -15.86 -15.50
C ASP A 125 13.69 -17.12 -15.95
N LYS A 126 14.92 -17.28 -15.46
CA LYS A 126 15.74 -18.48 -15.71
C LYS A 126 15.38 -19.69 -14.84
N LYS A 127 14.39 -19.59 -13.95
CA LYS A 127 13.88 -20.76 -13.21
C LYS A 127 13.15 -21.72 -14.15
N SER A 128 13.15 -23.01 -13.79
CA SER A 128 12.36 -24.01 -14.52
C SER A 128 10.88 -23.69 -14.42
N ASP A 129 10.13 -24.11 -15.43
CA ASP A 129 8.68 -23.90 -15.47
C ASP A 129 7.99 -24.56 -14.27
N ASP A 130 8.38 -25.80 -13.91
CA ASP A 130 7.90 -26.48 -12.70
C ASP A 130 8.09 -25.63 -11.43
N TRP A 131 9.25 -25.00 -11.27
CA TRP A 131 9.51 -24.13 -10.12
C TRP A 131 8.64 -22.88 -10.17
N LYS A 132 8.42 -22.31 -11.36
CA LYS A 132 7.55 -21.14 -11.52
C LYS A 132 6.10 -21.49 -11.20
N GLU A 133 5.60 -22.66 -11.63
CA GLU A 133 4.26 -23.13 -11.32
C GLU A 133 4.04 -23.37 -9.83
N ASP A 134 5.05 -23.90 -9.13
CA ASP A 134 4.97 -24.18 -7.70
C ASP A 134 5.06 -22.91 -6.82
N HIS A 135 5.74 -21.86 -7.29
CA HIS A 135 6.17 -20.74 -6.44
C HIS A 135 5.73 -19.34 -6.92
N LEU A 136 5.18 -19.21 -8.13
CA LEU A 136 4.61 -17.95 -8.62
C LEU A 136 3.08 -17.99 -8.60
N PRO A 137 2.42 -16.85 -8.34
CA PRO A 137 0.98 -16.77 -8.47
C PRO A 137 0.53 -17.11 -9.91
N PRO A 138 -0.52 -17.92 -10.10
CA PRO A 138 -0.99 -18.31 -11.43
C PRO A 138 -1.29 -17.12 -12.35
N ALA A 139 -1.83 -16.03 -11.80
CA ALA A 139 -2.13 -14.81 -12.56
C ALA A 139 -0.87 -14.12 -13.13
N VAL A 140 0.27 -14.26 -12.44
CA VAL A 140 1.56 -13.75 -12.92
C VAL A 140 2.07 -14.59 -14.10
N ILE A 141 1.94 -15.92 -14.00
CA ILE A 141 2.31 -16.86 -15.07
C ILE A 141 1.45 -16.62 -16.32
N GLN A 142 0.16 -16.34 -16.14
CA GLN A 142 -0.79 -16.04 -17.22
C GLN A 142 -0.59 -14.65 -17.85
N GLY A 143 0.31 -13.83 -17.31
CA GLY A 143 0.62 -12.50 -17.84
C GLY A 143 -0.47 -11.46 -17.58
N ASP A 144 -1.28 -11.63 -16.53
CA ASP A 144 -2.26 -10.63 -16.14
C ASP A 144 -1.56 -9.31 -15.75
N SER A 145 -1.96 -8.20 -16.37
CA SER A 145 -1.26 -6.92 -16.22
C SER A 145 -1.30 -6.39 -14.77
N ALA A 146 -2.41 -6.58 -14.06
CA ALA A 146 -2.54 -6.12 -12.68
C ALA A 146 -1.72 -7.00 -11.73
N ALA A 147 -1.74 -8.32 -11.94
CA ALA A 147 -0.92 -9.26 -11.18
C ALA A 147 0.58 -9.01 -11.40
N LEU A 148 1.00 -8.68 -12.62
CA LEU A 148 2.37 -8.32 -12.93
C LEU A 148 2.81 -7.05 -12.21
N GLU A 149 1.98 -6.01 -12.16
CA GLU A 149 2.30 -4.78 -11.41
C GLU A 149 2.46 -5.05 -9.90
N VAL A 150 1.59 -5.87 -9.33
CA VAL A 150 1.67 -6.30 -7.93
C VAL A 150 2.95 -7.12 -7.69
N HIS A 151 3.28 -8.04 -8.59
CA HIS A 151 4.51 -8.83 -8.53
C HIS A 151 5.76 -7.96 -8.55
N GLN A 152 5.83 -7.03 -9.50
CA GLN A 152 6.93 -6.08 -9.63
C GLN A 152 7.10 -5.24 -8.37
N THR A 153 5.99 -4.75 -7.79
CA THR A 153 5.97 -3.99 -6.54
C THR A 153 6.47 -4.83 -5.35
N PHE A 154 6.05 -6.10 -5.27
CA PHE A 154 6.49 -7.04 -4.25
C PHE A 154 8.00 -7.30 -4.33
N ILE A 155 8.54 -7.63 -5.51
CA ILE A 155 9.97 -7.83 -5.73
C ILE A 155 10.74 -6.55 -5.38
N GLY A 156 10.28 -5.39 -5.85
CA GLY A 156 10.90 -4.10 -5.55
C GLY A 156 10.97 -3.81 -4.04
N THR A 157 9.93 -4.16 -3.30
CA THR A 157 9.88 -3.99 -1.83
C THR A 157 10.88 -4.90 -1.12
N LEU A 158 10.98 -6.18 -1.51
CA LEU A 158 11.97 -7.10 -0.96
C LEU A 158 13.40 -6.61 -1.20
N LEU A 159 13.70 -6.16 -2.42
CA LEU A 159 15.02 -5.64 -2.77
C LEU A 159 15.36 -4.36 -2.01
N LYS A 160 14.39 -3.46 -1.79
CA LYS A 160 14.57 -2.26 -0.98
C LYS A 160 14.96 -2.61 0.45
N TYR A 161 14.30 -3.61 1.04
CA TYR A 161 14.63 -4.09 2.39
C TYR A 161 16.07 -4.64 2.45
N GLN A 162 16.47 -5.49 1.49
CA GLN A 162 17.83 -6.02 1.45
C GLN A 162 18.91 -4.93 1.31
N ARG A 163 18.65 -3.91 0.48
CA ARG A 163 19.54 -2.74 0.36
C ARG A 163 19.61 -1.93 1.65
N SER A 164 18.50 -1.76 2.38
CA SER A 164 18.49 -1.06 3.68
C SER A 164 19.33 -1.81 4.70
N HIS A 165 19.10 -3.10 4.83
CA HIS A 165 19.78 -3.95 5.78
C HIS A 165 21.30 -3.97 5.56
N LEU A 166 21.75 -4.06 4.31
CA LEU A 166 23.18 -3.95 3.99
C LEU A 166 23.79 -2.59 4.35
N ARG A 167 23.04 -1.49 4.13
CA ARG A 167 23.52 -0.15 4.55
C ARG A 167 23.67 -0.07 6.06
N GLU A 168 22.72 -0.61 6.82
CA GLU A 168 22.80 -0.66 8.28
C GLU A 168 24.02 -1.47 8.74
N LEU A 169 24.26 -2.66 8.16
CA LEU A 169 25.44 -3.48 8.46
C LEU A 169 26.75 -2.76 8.14
N ALA A 170 26.84 -2.09 6.99
CA ALA A 170 28.02 -1.32 6.61
C ALA A 170 28.25 -0.11 7.54
N SER A 171 27.18 0.57 7.97
CA SER A 171 27.27 1.66 8.95
C SER A 171 27.80 1.18 10.29
N LEU A 172 27.36 0.01 10.77
CA LEU A 172 27.85 -0.57 12.03
C LEU A 172 29.33 -0.95 11.96
N GLN A 173 29.80 -1.50 10.84
CA GLN A 173 31.22 -1.82 10.65
C GLN A 173 32.11 -0.58 10.65
N ASN A 174 31.66 0.51 10.00
CA ASN A 174 32.42 1.76 9.94
C ASN A 174 32.51 2.48 11.31
N CYS A 175 31.50 2.33 12.17
CA CYS A 175 31.57 2.83 13.55
C CYS A 175 32.64 2.12 14.40
N HIS A 176 32.94 0.86 14.09
CA HIS A 176 33.95 0.08 14.84
C HIS A 176 35.39 0.43 14.42
N ILE A 177 35.61 0.81 13.15
CA ILE A 177 36.93 1.16 12.61
C ILE A 177 37.35 2.59 12.99
N GLY A 178 36.41 3.50 13.24
CA GLY A 178 36.70 4.88 13.67
C GLY A 178 37.04 5.07 15.15
N SER A 179 37.22 3.99 15.91
CA SER A 179 37.49 4.01 17.37
C SER A 179 38.89 3.50 17.75
N THR A 180 39.82 3.38 16.80
CA THR A 180 41.24 3.02 17.05
C THR A 180 42.19 4.12 16.60
#